data_AF-A0A354Z2Z1-F1
#
_entry.id   AF-A0A354Z2Z1-F1
#
_cell.length_a   1.000
_cell.length_b   1.000
_cell.length_c   1.000
_cell.angle_alpha   90.00
_cell.angle_beta   90.00
_cell.angle_gamma   90.00
#
_symmetry.space_group_name_H-M   'P 1'
#
loop_
_entity.id
_entity.type
_entity.pdbx_description
1 polymer ?
#
loop_
_entity_poly.entity_id
_entity_poly.type
_entity_poly.pdbx_seq_one_letter_code
_entity_poly.pdbx_strand_id
1 'polypeptide(L)'
;FSIASERLLTDIRCQQQRQPSLAFDPAVDQYEDKPACAWNRLRPAKPANEVERDPEPVVLSDSVYQRYLYGRSAKKADETSTPLARFYQEETSDADAEVKRLLDTVKFAHDFHQIAHAPDLGTLSDKLAVFYADGNRFSRIVRELADETELHGFDQDLRDKRKKLLTGLLRWADATPGMRRGKRGLRFEVLLWGGDEIMVVVPAWCGAALLAQFFELTAGWQPKIPETHRASLQHGNKPALTADGYMTHAAGLVFCHTKTPIARIRALANELADRAKDALGASVANVYEVAALESIDYPAEALDDYYRHRFGVTASNAWKPRRAVSSEALRELREKLAELPRRQVYDLAHCLAAGNGDAIGKRKARMKKLLGAQADPIAAALHAALGPHPAGGQVMSGAVGFDSLDNWVWLHLRELWDYLAVDLALDTSDDHAAPRRTDAEVAA
;
A
#
# COMPACT_ATOMS: atom_id res chain seq x y z
N PHE A 1 -11.73 34.01 -12.61
CA PHE A 1 -11.11 33.15 -11.58
C PHE A 1 -10.35 31.95 -12.17
N SER A 2 -10.89 31.18 -13.13
CA SER A 2 -10.15 30.02 -13.68
C SER A 2 -8.82 30.37 -14.37
N ILE A 3 -8.77 31.49 -15.12
CA ILE A 3 -7.51 31.95 -15.76
C ILE A 3 -6.46 32.34 -14.72
N ALA A 4 -6.85 32.97 -13.61
CA ALA A 4 -5.91 33.36 -12.57
C ALA A 4 -5.37 32.14 -11.80
N SER A 5 -6.23 31.15 -11.54
CA SER A 5 -5.85 29.89 -10.89
C SER A 5 -5.00 29.00 -11.80
N GLU A 6 -5.35 28.88 -13.09
CA GLU A 6 -4.51 28.18 -14.08
C GLU A 6 -3.17 28.89 -14.28
N ARG A 7 -3.15 30.22 -14.25
CA ARG A 7 -1.92 31.00 -14.34
C ARG A 7 -1.07 30.83 -13.08
N LEU A 8 -1.66 30.79 -11.89
CA LEU A 8 -0.95 30.49 -10.64
C LEU A 8 -0.42 29.04 -10.62
N LEU A 9 -1.21 28.05 -11.03
CA LEU A 9 -0.76 26.65 -11.13
C LEU A 9 0.31 26.47 -12.20
N THR A 10 0.19 27.18 -13.32
CA THR A 10 1.21 27.21 -14.38
C THR A 10 2.45 27.95 -13.88
N ASP A 11 2.32 29.01 -13.11
CA ASP A 11 3.44 29.75 -12.51
C ASP A 11 4.11 28.93 -11.41
N ILE A 12 3.38 28.14 -10.62
CA ILE A 12 3.93 27.18 -9.63
C ILE A 12 4.65 26.06 -10.36
N ARG A 13 4.06 25.47 -11.41
CA ARG A 13 4.70 24.42 -12.23
C ARG A 13 5.90 24.96 -13.01
N CYS A 14 5.79 26.16 -13.56
CA CYS A 14 6.90 26.87 -14.18
C CYS A 14 7.94 27.27 -13.13
N GLN A 15 7.60 27.63 -11.90
CA GLN A 15 8.57 27.83 -10.83
C GLN A 15 9.19 26.52 -10.37
N GLN A 16 8.48 25.39 -10.43
CA GLN A 16 9.05 24.07 -10.18
C GLN A 16 9.97 23.61 -11.31
N GLN A 17 9.66 23.95 -12.57
CA GLN A 17 10.48 23.66 -13.75
C GLN A 17 11.61 24.68 -13.96
N ARG A 18 11.42 25.92 -13.53
CA ARG A 18 12.38 27.05 -13.54
C ARG A 18 13.06 27.24 -12.21
N GLN A 19 12.83 26.39 -11.21
CA GLN A 19 13.86 26.14 -10.23
C GLN A 19 14.98 25.58 -11.08
N PRO A 20 16.07 26.33 -11.32
CA PRO A 20 17.25 25.67 -11.78
C PRO A 20 17.47 24.56 -10.75
N SER A 21 17.73 23.34 -11.19
CA SER A 21 18.72 22.59 -10.41
C SER A 21 19.91 23.55 -10.40
N LEU A 22 20.07 24.30 -9.31
CA LEU A 22 21.21 25.17 -9.09
C LEU A 22 22.40 24.22 -9.06
N ALA A 23 22.89 23.88 -10.26
CA ALA A 23 24.28 23.61 -10.51
C ALA A 23 24.96 24.90 -10.06
N PHE A 24 25.83 24.74 -9.06
CA PHE A 24 26.50 25.85 -8.41
C PHE A 24 27.17 26.76 -9.44
N ASP A 25 27.23 28.05 -9.09
CA ASP A 25 28.02 29.06 -9.79
C ASP A 25 29.47 28.55 -9.95
N PRO A 26 29.97 28.36 -11.19
CA PRO A 26 31.35 27.94 -11.44
C PRO A 26 32.39 28.97 -10.96
N ALA A 27 31.99 30.17 -10.52
CA ALA A 27 32.90 31.17 -9.95
C ALA A 27 33.45 30.80 -8.55
N VAL A 28 33.06 29.67 -7.97
CA VAL A 28 33.63 29.17 -6.71
C VAL A 28 34.52 27.95 -6.99
N ASP A 29 35.74 28.23 -7.45
CA ASP A 29 36.87 27.32 -7.74
C ASP A 29 37.37 26.52 -6.49
N GLN A 30 36.60 26.49 -5.40
CA GLN A 30 36.96 25.88 -4.12
C GLN A 30 36.58 24.39 -4.03
N TYR A 31 36.19 23.80 -5.17
CA TYR A 31 35.53 22.50 -5.25
C TYR A 31 36.05 21.59 -6.36
N GLU A 32 37.10 21.96 -7.12
CA GLU A 32 37.62 21.13 -8.23
C GLU A 32 37.95 19.68 -7.80
N ASP A 33 38.33 19.48 -6.53
CA ASP A 33 38.66 18.16 -5.97
C ASP A 33 37.51 17.46 -5.20
N LYS A 34 36.32 18.06 -5.09
CA LYS A 34 35.24 17.47 -4.28
C LYS A 34 34.34 16.56 -5.12
N PRO A 35 34.13 15.29 -4.73
CA PRO A 35 33.26 14.39 -5.47
C PRO A 35 31.82 14.92 -5.47
N ALA A 36 31.06 14.58 -6.51
CA ALA A 36 29.62 14.86 -6.53
C ALA A 36 28.93 14.07 -5.41
N CYS A 37 27.89 14.65 -4.81
CA CYS A 37 27.03 14.01 -3.82
C CYS A 37 26.56 12.66 -4.34
N ALA A 38 26.83 11.59 -3.59
CA ALA A 38 26.61 10.23 -4.07
C ALA A 38 25.14 9.91 -4.42
N TRP A 39 24.18 10.60 -3.79
CA TRP A 39 22.75 10.31 -3.97
C TRP A 39 22.08 11.08 -5.09
N ASN A 40 22.29 12.41 -5.16
CA ASN A 40 21.64 13.20 -6.19
C ASN A 40 22.56 13.48 -7.39
N ARG A 41 23.87 13.27 -7.26
CA ARG A 41 24.89 13.55 -8.30
C ARG A 41 24.84 14.97 -8.87
N LEU A 42 24.22 15.90 -8.15
CA LEU A 42 23.97 17.27 -8.62
C LEU A 42 24.78 18.32 -7.85
N ARG A 43 25.04 18.08 -6.56
CA ARG A 43 25.68 19.06 -5.67
C ARG A 43 27.03 18.54 -5.18
N PRO A 44 28.01 19.40 -4.86
CA PRO A 44 29.26 18.96 -4.25
C PRO A 44 29.01 18.19 -2.95
N ALA A 45 29.66 17.05 -2.78
CA ALA A 45 29.67 16.33 -1.51
C ALA A 45 30.54 17.08 -0.48
N LYS A 46 30.25 16.91 0.81
CA LYS A 46 31.14 17.38 1.88
C LYS A 46 31.66 16.19 2.67
N PRO A 47 32.98 15.98 2.78
CA PRO A 47 33.55 14.84 3.51
C PRO A 47 32.99 14.64 4.93
N ALA A 48 32.64 15.73 5.63
CA ALA A 48 32.02 15.67 6.96
C ALA A 48 30.59 15.06 6.99
N ASN A 49 29.95 14.92 5.83
CA ASN A 49 28.59 14.38 5.67
C ASN A 49 28.64 12.96 5.12
N GLU A 50 29.49 12.13 5.70
CA GLU A 50 29.57 10.72 5.37
C GLU A 50 28.40 9.96 6.00
N VAL A 51 27.82 9.03 5.25
CA VAL A 51 26.81 8.10 5.74
C VAL A 51 27.24 6.68 5.43
N GLU A 52 27.12 5.80 6.42
CA GLU A 52 27.34 4.37 6.23
C GLU A 52 26.37 3.83 5.19
N ARG A 53 26.94 3.11 4.22
CA ARG A 53 26.22 2.35 3.21
C ARG A 53 27.05 1.11 2.92
N ASP A 54 26.39 -0.03 2.78
CA ASP A 54 27.02 -1.27 2.34
C ASP A 54 27.21 -1.22 0.81
N PRO A 55 28.43 -1.44 0.26
CA PRO A 55 29.67 -1.87 0.93
C PRO A 55 30.59 -0.75 1.44
N GLU A 56 30.41 0.49 0.97
CA GLU A 56 31.28 1.60 1.33
C GLU A 56 30.48 2.84 1.76
N PRO A 57 30.97 3.59 2.78
CA PRO A 57 30.39 4.87 3.15
C PRO A 57 30.30 5.81 1.94
N VAL A 58 29.24 6.60 1.90
CA VAL A 58 29.02 7.56 0.82
C VAL A 58 28.93 8.98 1.37
N VAL A 59 29.50 9.91 0.62
CA VAL A 59 29.58 11.32 1.03
C VAL A 59 28.44 12.11 0.38
N LEU A 60 27.75 12.92 1.17
CA LEU A 60 26.56 13.66 0.74
C LEU A 60 26.78 15.18 0.73
N SER A 61 26.00 15.88 -0.09
CA SER A 61 25.88 17.35 0.04
C SER A 61 25.10 17.72 1.30
N ASP A 62 25.34 18.90 1.88
CA ASP A 62 24.66 19.37 3.11
C ASP A 62 23.15 19.18 3.07
N SER A 63 22.50 19.66 2.01
CA SER A 63 21.03 19.59 1.93
C SER A 63 20.50 18.16 1.85
N VAL A 64 21.26 17.23 1.26
CA VAL A 64 20.88 15.80 1.25
C VAL A 64 21.12 15.19 2.63
N TYR A 65 22.26 15.50 3.25
CA TYR A 65 22.61 15.04 4.59
C TYR A 65 21.64 15.54 5.66
N GLN A 66 21.26 16.81 5.65
CA GLN A 66 20.27 17.37 6.59
C GLN A 66 18.89 16.72 6.42
N ARG A 67 18.44 16.45 5.18
CA ARG A 67 17.19 15.70 4.95
C ARG A 67 17.29 14.25 5.43
N TYR A 68 18.45 13.63 5.25
CA TYR A 68 18.73 12.30 5.79
C TYR A 68 18.67 12.28 7.32
N LEU A 69 19.34 13.23 7.99
CA LEU A 69 19.30 13.37 9.45
C LEU A 69 17.89 13.69 9.95
N TYR A 70 17.17 14.57 9.27
CA TYR A 70 15.77 14.89 9.59
C TYR A 70 14.90 13.63 9.50
N GLY A 71 14.95 12.91 8.38
CA GLY A 71 14.19 11.66 8.21
C GLY A 71 14.59 10.59 9.24
N ARG A 72 15.87 10.46 9.57
CA ARG A 72 16.35 9.57 10.63
C ARG A 72 15.84 9.99 12.00
N SER A 73 15.98 11.25 12.38
CA SER A 73 15.59 11.76 13.71
C SER A 73 14.07 11.82 13.91
N ALA A 74 13.30 12.03 12.84
CA ALA A 74 11.84 11.95 12.87
C ALA A 74 11.35 10.51 13.17
N LYS A 75 12.17 9.50 12.87
CA LYS A 75 11.83 8.07 12.98
C LYS A 75 12.57 7.30 14.08
N LYS A 76 13.80 7.72 14.44
CA LYS A 76 14.68 6.97 15.35
C LYS A 76 14.46 7.37 16.79
N ALA A 77 13.98 6.41 17.58
CA ALA A 77 14.39 6.27 18.96
C ALA A 77 15.92 6.12 19.01
N ASP A 78 16.59 7.01 19.73
CA ASP A 78 17.95 6.75 20.17
C ASP A 78 17.95 5.52 21.08
N GLU A 79 18.92 4.61 20.91
CA GLU A 79 19.03 3.38 21.72
C GLU A 79 19.11 3.68 23.22
N THR A 80 19.57 4.88 23.57
CA THR A 80 19.90 5.25 24.95
C THR A 80 18.84 6.02 25.73
N SER A 81 17.79 6.66 25.16
CA SER A 81 16.94 7.47 26.07
C SER A 81 15.49 7.86 25.76
N THR A 82 14.88 7.69 24.58
CA THR A 82 13.42 7.95 24.41
C THR A 82 12.88 7.37 23.09
N PRO A 83 11.63 6.86 23.01
CA PRO A 83 11.03 6.43 21.76
C PRO A 83 10.75 7.65 20.86
N LEU A 84 11.72 8.05 20.04
CA LEU A 84 11.57 9.12 19.07
C LEU A 84 10.89 8.58 17.80
N ALA A 85 9.59 8.43 17.92
CA ALA A 85 8.65 8.29 16.83
C ALA A 85 7.99 9.65 16.58
N ARG A 86 8.78 10.75 16.48
CA ARG A 86 8.26 12.13 16.43
C ARG A 86 7.17 12.30 15.38
N PHE A 87 7.41 11.75 14.18
CA PHE A 87 6.40 11.73 13.13
C PHE A 87 5.07 11.14 13.61
N TYR A 88 5.10 9.96 14.22
CA TYR A 88 3.89 9.32 14.75
C TYR A 88 3.27 10.13 15.89
N GLN A 89 4.07 10.70 16.79
CA GLN A 89 3.57 11.54 17.88
C GLN A 89 2.87 12.81 17.36
N GLU A 90 3.42 13.46 16.34
CA GLU A 90 2.84 14.66 15.71
C GLU A 90 1.56 14.31 14.93
N GLU A 91 1.61 13.25 14.12
CA GLU A 91 0.47 12.77 13.33
C GLU A 91 -0.59 12.03 14.17
N THR A 92 -0.32 11.76 15.44
CA THR A 92 -1.30 11.23 16.40
C THR A 92 -1.40 12.08 17.66
N SER A 93 -1.13 13.39 17.58
CA SER A 93 -1.17 14.30 18.73
C SER A 93 -2.51 14.24 19.48
N ASP A 94 -3.58 14.09 18.70
CA ASP A 94 -4.97 14.12 19.13
C ASP A 94 -5.51 12.72 19.42
N ALA A 95 -4.64 11.70 19.38
CA ALA A 95 -5.02 10.34 19.72
C ALA A 95 -5.35 10.19 21.21
N ASP A 96 -6.11 9.14 21.50
CA ASP A 96 -6.45 8.77 22.87
C ASP A 96 -5.25 8.21 23.65
N ALA A 97 -5.49 7.94 24.93
CA ALA A 97 -4.47 7.44 25.84
C ALA A 97 -3.94 6.05 25.47
N GLU A 98 -4.69 5.25 24.71
CA GLU A 98 -4.25 3.91 24.29
C GLU A 98 -3.11 4.01 23.29
N VAL A 99 -3.30 4.78 22.20
CA VAL A 99 -2.26 4.96 21.18
C VAL A 99 -1.07 5.75 21.72
N LYS A 100 -1.30 6.70 22.64
CA LYS A 100 -0.19 7.39 23.33
C LYS A 100 0.68 6.41 24.13
N ARG A 101 0.07 5.54 24.93
CA ARG A 101 0.80 4.47 25.66
C ARG A 101 1.51 3.50 24.72
N LEU A 102 0.90 3.20 23.58
CA LEU A 102 1.54 2.39 22.55
C LEU A 102 2.83 3.06 22.10
N LEU A 103 2.78 4.32 21.68
CA LEU A 103 3.96 5.08 21.21
C LEU A 103 5.06 5.22 22.27
N ASP A 104 4.70 5.27 23.55
CA ASP A 104 5.67 5.31 24.66
C ASP A 104 6.39 3.98 24.90
N THR A 105 5.83 2.86 24.43
CA THR A 105 6.31 1.51 24.74
C THR A 105 6.87 0.75 23.53
N VAL A 106 6.40 1.07 22.32
CA VAL A 106 6.81 0.35 21.10
C VAL A 106 8.14 0.84 20.56
N LYS A 107 8.80 -0.07 19.85
CA LYS A 107 9.94 0.17 18.98
C LYS A 107 9.51 -0.20 17.56
N PHE A 108 9.50 0.77 16.68
CA PHE A 108 9.27 0.54 15.26
C PHE A 108 10.45 -0.20 14.64
N ALA A 109 10.18 -1.03 13.62
CA ALA A 109 11.21 -1.73 12.87
C ALA A 109 12.18 -0.74 12.20
N HIS A 110 13.48 -1.03 12.25
CA HIS A 110 14.50 -0.15 11.66
C HIS A 110 14.81 -0.43 10.19
N ASP A 111 14.46 -1.61 9.72
CA ASP A 111 14.70 -2.08 8.37
C ASP A 111 13.59 -3.06 7.96
N PHE A 112 13.54 -3.41 6.68
CA PHE A 112 12.51 -4.30 6.17
C PHE A 112 12.65 -5.75 6.60
N HIS A 113 13.87 -6.21 6.90
CA HIS A 113 14.07 -7.55 7.45
C HIS A 113 13.39 -7.65 8.82
N GLN A 114 13.51 -6.63 9.66
CA GLN A 114 12.82 -6.54 10.95
C GLN A 114 11.29 -6.54 10.85
N ILE A 115 10.74 -6.07 9.74
CA ILE A 115 9.29 -6.14 9.45
C ILE A 115 8.92 -7.58 9.07
N ALA A 116 9.58 -8.15 8.07
CA ALA A 116 9.11 -9.36 7.39
C ALA A 116 9.73 -10.67 7.85
N HIS A 117 10.82 -10.66 8.63
CA HIS A 117 11.47 -11.89 9.06
C HIS A 117 10.58 -12.65 10.05
N ALA A 118 10.19 -13.86 9.67
CA ALA A 118 9.39 -14.77 10.49
C ALA A 118 9.61 -16.20 9.96
N PRO A 119 10.69 -16.88 10.38
CA PRO A 119 11.05 -18.21 9.89
C PRO A 119 9.90 -19.23 9.98
N ASP A 120 9.06 -19.13 11.01
CA ASP A 120 7.94 -20.05 11.24
C ASP A 120 6.82 -19.94 10.19
N LEU A 121 6.79 -18.85 9.42
CA LEU A 121 5.85 -18.66 8.32
C LEU A 121 6.38 -19.17 6.97
N GLY A 122 7.52 -19.87 6.97
CA GLY A 122 8.05 -20.57 5.80
C GLY A 122 8.29 -19.64 4.61
N THR A 123 7.55 -19.87 3.51
CA THR A 123 7.71 -19.11 2.26
C THR A 123 7.32 -17.64 2.37
N LEU A 124 6.59 -17.26 3.43
CA LEU A 124 6.24 -15.87 3.70
C LEU A 124 7.30 -15.15 4.54
N SER A 125 8.29 -15.86 5.09
CA SER A 125 9.43 -15.21 5.74
C SER A 125 10.11 -14.28 4.74
N ASP A 126 10.47 -13.08 5.20
CA ASP A 126 11.14 -12.07 4.39
C ASP A 126 10.32 -11.55 3.21
N LYS A 127 8.98 -11.75 3.27
CA LYS A 127 8.02 -11.11 2.36
C LYS A 127 7.36 -9.89 3.01
N LEU A 128 7.33 -8.79 2.27
CA LEU A 128 6.65 -7.55 2.62
C LEU A 128 5.34 -7.43 1.86
N ALA A 129 4.42 -6.67 2.44
CA ALA A 129 3.32 -6.03 1.76
C ALA A 129 3.60 -4.52 1.70
N VAL A 130 3.76 -3.98 0.49
CA VAL A 130 3.87 -2.55 0.23
C VAL A 130 2.53 -2.05 -0.28
N PHE A 131 1.88 -1.22 0.52
CA PHE A 131 0.57 -0.65 0.26
C PHE A 131 0.72 0.81 -0.14
N TYR A 132 0.08 1.20 -1.23
CA TYR A 132 -0.10 2.59 -1.64
C TYR A 132 -1.59 2.89 -1.83
N ALA A 133 -2.01 4.08 -1.42
CA ALA A 133 -3.34 4.60 -1.69
C ALA A 133 -3.27 6.08 -2.07
N ASP A 134 -4.19 6.47 -2.95
CA ASP A 134 -4.34 7.83 -3.48
C ASP A 134 -5.81 8.25 -3.53
N GLY A 135 -6.06 9.53 -3.31
CA GLY A 135 -7.40 10.12 -3.32
C GLY A 135 -8.00 10.17 -4.73
N ASN A 136 -9.22 9.65 -4.87
CA ASN A 136 -9.94 9.74 -6.13
C ASN A 136 -10.43 11.16 -6.38
N ARG A 137 -9.70 11.89 -7.25
CA ARG A 137 -10.06 13.22 -7.77
C ARG A 137 -10.12 14.30 -6.69
N PHE A 138 -9.30 14.23 -5.64
CA PHE A 138 -9.26 15.28 -4.61
C PHE A 138 -8.83 16.63 -5.19
N SER A 139 -7.97 16.63 -6.21
CA SER A 139 -7.63 17.84 -6.98
C SER A 139 -8.83 18.49 -7.69
N ARG A 140 -9.92 17.77 -7.94
CA ARG A 140 -11.19 18.36 -8.42
C ARG A 140 -11.91 19.05 -7.27
N ILE A 141 -11.94 18.47 -6.07
CA ILE A 141 -12.50 19.12 -4.87
C ILE A 141 -11.81 20.47 -4.66
N VAL A 142 -10.47 20.48 -4.62
CA VAL A 142 -9.64 21.68 -4.47
C VAL A 142 -9.93 22.75 -5.54
N ARG A 143 -10.21 22.34 -6.79
CA ARG A 143 -10.50 23.28 -7.89
C ARG A 143 -11.89 23.92 -7.82
N GLU A 144 -12.84 23.30 -7.13
CA GLU A 144 -14.17 23.85 -6.94
C GLU A 144 -14.22 24.88 -5.81
N LEU A 145 -13.24 24.87 -4.89
CA LEU A 145 -13.15 25.82 -3.78
C LEU A 145 -12.79 27.22 -4.29
N ALA A 146 -13.51 28.22 -3.79
CA ALA A 146 -13.52 29.58 -4.34
C ALA A 146 -12.37 30.45 -3.81
N ASP A 147 -11.96 30.24 -2.56
CA ASP A 147 -10.98 31.10 -1.87
C ASP A 147 -10.01 30.35 -0.95
N GLU A 148 -9.04 31.11 -0.41
CA GLU A 148 -7.99 30.61 0.47
C GLU A 148 -8.52 30.05 1.80
N THR A 149 -9.64 30.56 2.29
CA THR A 149 -10.25 30.10 3.55
C THR A 149 -10.84 28.72 3.38
N GLU A 150 -11.55 28.49 2.29
CA GLU A 150 -12.09 27.17 1.94
C GLU A 150 -10.98 26.15 1.69
N LEU A 151 -9.92 26.55 0.97
CA LEU A 151 -8.75 25.71 0.72
C LEU A 151 -8.05 25.31 2.02
N HIS A 152 -7.83 26.27 2.92
CA HIS A 152 -7.22 26.01 4.22
C HIS A 152 -8.12 25.11 5.10
N GLY A 153 -9.44 25.35 5.07
CA GLY A 153 -10.42 24.53 5.78
C GLY A 153 -10.42 23.07 5.31
N PHE A 154 -10.35 22.85 3.99
CA PHE A 154 -10.25 21.50 3.42
C PHE A 154 -8.92 20.82 3.75
N ASP A 155 -7.78 21.53 3.65
CA ASP A 155 -6.47 20.99 4.02
C ASP A 155 -6.43 20.59 5.51
N GLN A 156 -6.96 21.43 6.40
CA GLN A 156 -7.04 21.10 7.83
C GLN A 156 -7.96 19.89 8.08
N ASP A 157 -9.12 19.82 7.41
CA ASP A 157 -10.01 18.66 7.52
C ASP A 157 -9.34 17.37 7.04
N LEU A 158 -8.58 17.42 5.95
CA LEU A 158 -7.82 16.29 5.45
C LEU A 158 -6.68 15.89 6.40
N ARG A 159 -5.98 16.86 6.99
CA ARG A 159 -4.99 16.62 8.05
C ARG A 159 -5.62 15.90 9.25
N ASP A 160 -6.74 16.38 9.75
CA ASP A 160 -7.45 15.76 10.89
C ASP A 160 -7.90 14.32 10.58
N LYS A 161 -8.42 14.10 9.36
CA LYS A 161 -8.80 12.77 8.87
C LYS A 161 -7.60 11.81 8.80
N ARG A 162 -6.46 12.28 8.31
CA ARG A 162 -5.22 11.50 8.29
C ARG A 162 -4.71 11.16 9.68
N LYS A 163 -4.72 12.11 10.61
CA LYS A 163 -4.34 11.83 12.00
C LYS A 163 -5.18 10.69 12.58
N LYS A 164 -6.50 10.73 12.34
CA LYS A 164 -7.43 9.66 12.76
C LYS A 164 -7.14 8.34 12.06
N LEU A 165 -6.82 8.36 10.77
CA LEU A 165 -6.43 7.17 10.02
C LEU A 165 -5.16 6.55 10.58
N LEU A 166 -4.09 7.32 10.81
CA LEU A 166 -2.85 6.78 11.40
C LEU A 166 -3.12 6.21 12.79
N THR A 167 -3.89 6.92 13.62
CA THR A 167 -4.31 6.44 14.95
C THR A 167 -5.04 5.10 14.84
N GLY A 168 -5.98 4.97 13.91
CA GLY A 168 -6.71 3.73 13.66
C GLY A 168 -5.82 2.59 13.15
N LEU A 169 -4.90 2.89 12.22
CA LEU A 169 -3.94 1.92 11.70
C LEU A 169 -2.96 1.44 12.76
N LEU A 170 -2.49 2.31 13.66
CA LEU A 170 -1.61 1.91 14.76
C LEU A 170 -2.34 1.03 15.77
N ARG A 171 -3.58 1.36 16.13
CA ARG A 171 -4.40 0.50 17.01
C ARG A 171 -4.65 -0.87 16.36
N TRP A 172 -4.99 -0.88 15.08
CA TRP A 172 -5.14 -2.12 14.33
C TRP A 172 -3.85 -2.93 14.31
N ALA A 173 -2.72 -2.30 14.00
CA ALA A 173 -1.42 -2.97 13.96
C ALA A 173 -1.03 -3.54 15.33
N ASP A 174 -1.35 -2.83 16.40
CA ASP A 174 -1.11 -3.30 17.77
C ASP A 174 -1.93 -4.56 18.11
N ALA A 175 -3.20 -4.56 17.72
CA ALA A 175 -4.14 -5.65 18.00
C ALA A 175 -4.01 -6.84 17.04
N THR A 176 -3.30 -6.69 15.91
CA THR A 176 -3.24 -7.70 14.85
C THR A 176 -2.15 -8.74 15.14
N PRO A 177 -2.49 -10.04 15.24
CA PRO A 177 -1.49 -11.11 15.35
C PRO A 177 -0.49 -11.08 14.18
N GLY A 178 0.79 -11.29 14.49
CA GLY A 178 1.86 -11.23 13.49
C GLY A 178 2.35 -9.82 13.11
N MET A 179 1.74 -8.74 13.64
CA MET A 179 2.28 -7.37 13.50
C MET A 179 3.27 -7.00 14.61
N ARG A 180 3.31 -7.77 15.70
CA ARG A 180 4.28 -7.58 16.79
C ARG A 180 5.49 -8.51 16.63
N ARG A 181 6.64 -8.06 17.13
CA ARG A 181 7.86 -8.85 17.33
C ARG A 181 8.26 -8.74 18.79
N GLY A 182 7.97 -9.79 19.55
CA GLY A 182 8.03 -9.76 21.01
C GLY A 182 7.15 -8.66 21.61
N LYS A 183 7.46 -8.24 22.84
CA LYS A 183 6.61 -7.30 23.61
C LYS A 183 6.63 -5.86 23.10
N ARG A 184 7.67 -5.43 22.39
CA ARG A 184 7.87 -4.02 22.03
C ARG A 184 8.06 -3.77 20.53
N GLY A 185 8.40 -4.76 19.71
CA GLY A 185 8.61 -4.52 18.28
C GLY A 185 7.28 -4.39 17.53
N LEU A 186 7.09 -3.29 16.79
CA LEU A 186 5.96 -3.14 15.87
C LEU A 186 6.47 -3.22 14.41
N ARG A 187 5.90 -4.15 13.63
CA ARG A 187 6.24 -4.42 12.23
C ARG A 187 5.44 -3.50 11.30
N PHE A 188 5.62 -2.19 11.43
CA PHE A 188 4.87 -1.18 10.67
C PHE A 188 5.79 -0.04 10.28
N GLU A 189 5.75 0.39 9.02
CA GLU A 189 6.57 1.49 8.53
C GLU A 189 5.79 2.39 7.56
N VAL A 190 5.91 3.70 7.73
CA VAL A 190 5.33 4.70 6.82
C VAL A 190 6.41 5.24 5.88
N LEU A 191 6.22 5.05 4.58
CA LEU A 191 7.14 5.54 3.54
C LEU A 191 6.69 6.86 2.92
N LEU A 192 5.38 7.10 2.86
CA LEU A 192 4.79 8.32 2.31
C LEU A 192 3.55 8.68 3.13
N TRP A 193 3.44 9.96 3.49
CA TRP A 193 2.31 10.50 4.25
C TRP A 193 2.06 11.96 3.87
N GLY A 194 1.38 12.19 2.75
CA GLY A 194 1.31 13.53 2.15
C GLY A 194 0.04 13.75 1.34
N GLY A 195 -0.60 14.91 1.47
CA GLY A 195 -1.91 15.17 0.85
C GLY A 195 -2.89 14.01 1.08
N ASP A 196 -3.38 13.45 -0.01
CA ASP A 196 -4.24 12.28 -0.14
C ASP A 196 -3.49 10.98 -0.45
N GLU A 197 -2.17 11.03 -0.56
CA GLU A 197 -1.30 9.89 -0.84
C GLU A 197 -0.70 9.28 0.42
N ILE A 198 -0.81 7.95 0.54
CA ILE A 198 -0.33 7.19 1.69
C ILE A 198 0.42 5.96 1.20
N MET A 199 1.58 5.68 1.80
CA MET A 199 2.33 4.47 1.54
C MET A 199 2.87 3.85 2.83
N VAL A 200 2.50 2.60 3.05
CA VAL A 200 2.77 1.85 4.27
C VAL A 200 3.38 0.49 3.91
N VAL A 201 4.29 0.01 4.75
CA VAL A 201 4.89 -1.32 4.65
C VAL A 201 4.58 -2.11 5.91
N VAL A 202 4.09 -3.34 5.70
CA VAL A 202 3.80 -4.33 6.76
C VAL A 202 4.31 -5.71 6.31
N PRO A 203 4.31 -6.73 7.17
CA PRO A 203 4.61 -8.09 6.75
C PRO A 203 3.60 -8.58 5.72
N ALA A 204 4.03 -9.43 4.78
CA ALA A 204 3.17 -9.89 3.70
C ALA A 204 1.87 -10.56 4.19
N TRP A 205 1.95 -11.37 5.25
CA TRP A 205 0.79 -12.04 5.83
C TRP A 205 -0.25 -11.10 6.47
N CYS A 206 0.11 -9.83 6.71
CA CYS A 206 -0.80 -8.79 7.20
C CYS A 206 -1.34 -7.88 6.08
N GLY A 207 -0.82 -7.97 4.85
CA GLY A 207 -1.11 -7.02 3.78
C GLY A 207 -2.58 -6.95 3.37
N ALA A 208 -3.26 -8.09 3.26
CA ALA A 208 -4.70 -8.12 2.94
C ALA A 208 -5.54 -7.49 4.06
N ALA A 209 -5.19 -7.74 5.32
CA ALA A 209 -5.89 -7.16 6.47
C ALA A 209 -5.66 -5.64 6.56
N LEU A 210 -4.44 -5.16 6.27
CA LEU A 210 -4.16 -3.71 6.16
C LEU A 210 -5.05 -3.04 5.11
N LEU A 211 -5.17 -3.66 3.93
CA LEU A 211 -5.99 -3.15 2.83
C LEU A 211 -7.46 -2.99 3.25
N ALA A 212 -8.03 -4.01 3.91
CA ALA A 212 -9.40 -3.95 4.42
C ALA A 212 -9.56 -2.85 5.48
N GLN A 213 -8.66 -2.83 6.46
CA GLN A 213 -8.67 -1.84 7.53
C GLN A 213 -8.60 -0.41 7.00
N PHE A 214 -7.77 -0.16 5.98
CA PHE A 214 -7.66 1.15 5.35
C PHE A 214 -8.99 1.59 4.75
N PHE A 215 -9.66 0.71 3.98
CA PHE A 215 -10.94 1.07 3.38
C PHE A 215 -12.05 1.25 4.42
N GLU A 216 -12.05 0.47 5.49
CA GLU A 216 -13.00 0.65 6.60
C GLU A 216 -12.81 1.99 7.31
N LEU A 217 -11.57 2.38 7.59
CA LEU A 217 -11.24 3.66 8.25
C LEU A 217 -11.52 4.88 7.36
N THR A 218 -11.55 4.70 6.03
CA THR A 218 -11.76 5.78 5.06
C THR A 218 -13.17 5.83 4.44
N ALA A 219 -13.98 4.77 4.61
CA ALA A 219 -15.30 4.65 3.96
C ALA A 219 -16.26 5.82 4.24
N GLY A 220 -16.19 6.42 5.44
CA GLY A 220 -17.08 7.51 5.85
C GLY A 220 -16.51 8.92 5.63
N TRP A 221 -15.41 9.08 4.89
CA TRP A 221 -14.76 10.37 4.75
C TRP A 221 -15.60 11.34 3.92
N GLN A 222 -16.25 12.30 4.56
CA GLN A 222 -16.89 13.43 3.89
C GLN A 222 -16.01 14.68 4.00
N PRO A 223 -15.79 15.42 2.91
CA PRO A 223 -14.99 16.64 2.97
C PRO A 223 -15.80 17.76 3.66
N LYS A 224 -15.16 18.53 4.53
CA LYS A 224 -15.75 19.78 5.05
C LYS A 224 -15.63 20.87 4.00
N ILE A 225 -16.66 20.99 3.15
CA ILE A 225 -16.77 22.00 2.10
C ILE A 225 -18.15 22.66 2.14
N PRO A 226 -18.32 23.88 1.60
CA PRO A 226 -19.64 24.50 1.52
C PRO A 226 -20.63 23.68 0.67
N GLU A 227 -21.89 23.64 1.11
CA GLU A 227 -22.94 22.84 0.45
C GLU A 227 -23.16 23.24 -1.02
N THR A 228 -22.86 24.49 -1.37
CA THR A 228 -22.91 25.02 -2.74
C THR A 228 -22.02 24.25 -3.73
N HIS A 229 -20.92 23.63 -3.27
CA HIS A 229 -20.02 22.84 -4.13
C HIS A 229 -20.40 21.35 -4.17
N ARG A 230 -21.25 20.89 -3.25
CA ARG A 230 -21.49 19.45 -3.06
C ARG A 230 -22.17 18.83 -4.27
N ALA A 231 -23.20 19.49 -4.79
CA ALA A 231 -23.92 19.04 -5.97
C ALA A 231 -23.01 18.96 -7.22
N SER A 232 -22.09 19.91 -7.41
CA SER A 232 -21.15 19.89 -8.56
C SER A 232 -20.09 18.79 -8.45
N LEU A 233 -19.79 18.35 -7.23
CA LEU A 233 -18.82 17.29 -6.95
C LEU A 233 -19.45 15.88 -6.95
N GLN A 234 -20.74 15.75 -6.66
CA GLN A 234 -21.50 14.50 -6.70
C GLN A 234 -22.07 14.17 -8.09
N HIS A 235 -22.34 15.19 -8.90
CA HIS A 235 -22.98 15.04 -10.21
C HIS A 235 -22.08 15.48 -11.37
N GLY A 236 -22.40 14.98 -12.57
CA GLY A 236 -21.70 15.29 -13.82
C GLY A 236 -20.85 14.13 -14.36
N ASN A 237 -20.04 14.41 -15.40
CA ASN A 237 -19.36 13.36 -16.17
C ASN A 237 -18.20 12.66 -15.44
N LYS A 238 -17.69 13.24 -14.33
CA LYS A 238 -16.54 12.72 -13.55
C LYS A 238 -16.63 13.09 -12.06
N PRO A 239 -17.66 12.67 -11.31
CA PRO A 239 -17.86 13.04 -9.90
C PRO A 239 -16.60 12.82 -9.04
N ALA A 240 -16.32 13.73 -8.10
CA ALA A 240 -15.25 13.56 -7.13
C ALA A 240 -15.73 12.93 -5.81
N LEU A 241 -17.05 12.95 -5.57
CA LEU A 241 -17.69 12.36 -4.41
C LEU A 241 -18.70 11.30 -4.85
N THR A 242 -18.91 10.29 -4.00
CA THR A 242 -20.02 9.34 -4.19
C THR A 242 -21.37 10.05 -4.15
N ALA A 243 -22.45 9.36 -4.52
CA ALA A 243 -23.81 9.89 -4.40
C ALA A 243 -24.13 10.38 -2.97
N ASP A 244 -23.59 9.69 -1.96
CA ASP A 244 -23.74 10.03 -0.55
C ASP A 244 -22.73 11.10 -0.05
N GLY A 245 -21.89 11.63 -0.94
CA GLY A 245 -20.95 12.71 -0.64
C GLY A 245 -19.64 12.25 0.01
N TYR A 246 -19.28 10.97 -0.12
CA TYR A 246 -18.02 10.42 0.41
C TYR A 246 -16.86 10.57 -0.57
N MET A 247 -15.69 10.83 -0.03
CA MET A 247 -14.40 10.70 -0.70
C MET A 247 -14.03 9.21 -0.81
N THR A 248 -13.30 8.87 -1.85
CA THR A 248 -12.87 7.48 -2.10
C THR A 248 -11.40 7.45 -2.47
N HIS A 249 -10.79 6.27 -2.41
CA HIS A 249 -9.39 6.04 -2.69
C HIS A 249 -9.22 4.90 -3.69
N ALA A 250 -8.18 5.00 -4.51
CA ALA A 250 -7.64 3.87 -5.26
C ALA A 250 -6.39 3.36 -4.54
N ALA A 251 -6.20 2.05 -4.49
CA ALA A 251 -5.05 1.45 -3.82
C ALA A 251 -4.32 0.41 -4.67
N GLY A 252 -3.01 0.33 -4.48
CA GLY A 252 -2.15 -0.70 -5.02
C GLY A 252 -1.45 -1.42 -3.89
N LEU A 253 -1.49 -2.75 -3.91
CA LEU A 253 -0.82 -3.60 -2.92
C LEU A 253 0.16 -4.54 -3.62
N VAL A 254 1.42 -4.52 -3.19
CA VAL A 254 2.46 -5.39 -3.76
C VAL A 254 3.02 -6.29 -2.68
N PHE A 255 3.00 -7.59 -2.91
CA PHE A 255 3.76 -8.55 -2.13
C PHE A 255 5.11 -8.78 -2.78
N CYS A 256 6.20 -8.66 -2.03
CA CYS A 256 7.56 -8.83 -2.57
C CYS A 256 8.56 -9.28 -1.51
N HIS A 257 9.76 -9.70 -1.92
CA HIS A 257 10.84 -9.96 -0.98
C HIS A 257 11.40 -8.65 -0.39
N THR A 258 11.88 -8.67 0.84
CA THR A 258 12.64 -7.58 1.50
C THR A 258 13.85 -7.07 0.71
N LYS A 259 14.42 -7.89 -0.18
CA LYS A 259 15.58 -7.54 -1.02
C LYS A 259 15.19 -6.87 -2.33
N THR A 260 13.89 -6.85 -2.68
CA THR A 260 13.46 -6.21 -3.92
C THR A 260 13.64 -4.70 -3.82
N PRO A 261 14.24 -4.01 -4.82
CA PRO A 261 14.53 -2.59 -4.73
C PRO A 261 13.28 -1.75 -4.47
N ILE A 262 13.27 -1.01 -3.36
CA ILE A 262 12.07 -0.28 -2.92
C ILE A 262 11.55 0.73 -3.97
N ALA A 263 12.45 1.39 -4.72
CA ALA A 263 12.05 2.32 -5.77
C ALA A 263 11.16 1.66 -6.85
N ARG A 264 11.43 0.39 -7.18
CA ARG A 264 10.64 -0.37 -8.15
C ARG A 264 9.29 -0.78 -7.58
N ILE A 265 9.28 -1.25 -6.34
CA ILE A 265 8.04 -1.63 -5.66
C ILE A 265 7.11 -0.44 -5.46
N ARG A 266 7.66 0.73 -5.13
CA ARG A 266 6.89 1.99 -5.04
C ARG A 266 6.26 2.35 -6.38
N ALA A 267 7.03 2.29 -7.46
CA ALA A 267 6.50 2.56 -8.80
C ALA A 267 5.38 1.58 -9.18
N LEU A 268 5.57 0.29 -8.90
CA LEU A 268 4.56 -0.74 -9.18
C LEU A 268 3.29 -0.56 -8.33
N ALA A 269 3.42 -0.23 -7.04
CA ALA A 269 2.26 0.03 -6.17
C ALA A 269 1.46 1.24 -6.65
N ASN A 270 2.14 2.29 -7.13
CA ASN A 270 1.49 3.45 -7.73
C ASN A 270 0.78 3.07 -9.05
N GLU A 271 1.47 2.36 -9.95
CA GLU A 271 0.90 1.90 -11.23
C GLU A 271 -0.36 1.04 -11.03
N LEU A 272 -0.37 0.17 -10.00
CA LEU A 272 -1.53 -0.62 -9.63
C LEU A 272 -2.72 0.25 -9.16
N ALA A 273 -2.47 1.29 -8.37
CA ALA A 273 -3.51 2.21 -7.92
C ALA A 273 -4.05 3.06 -9.09
N ASP A 274 -3.17 3.58 -9.95
CA ASP A 274 -3.55 4.34 -11.14
C ASP A 274 -4.39 3.50 -12.10
N ARG A 275 -4.00 2.25 -12.34
CA ARG A 275 -4.78 1.30 -13.14
C ARG A 275 -6.16 1.03 -12.52
N ALA A 276 -6.22 0.86 -11.20
CA ALA A 276 -7.48 0.69 -10.48
C ALA A 276 -8.39 1.92 -10.65
N LYS A 277 -7.81 3.11 -10.58
CA LYS A 277 -8.46 4.41 -10.74
C LYS A 277 -8.96 4.63 -12.17
N ASP A 278 -8.17 4.28 -13.17
CA ASP A 278 -8.52 4.41 -14.58
C ASP A 278 -9.70 3.53 -14.97
N ALA A 279 -9.77 2.31 -14.41
CA ALA A 279 -10.88 1.39 -14.65
C ALA A 279 -12.24 1.90 -14.13
N LEU A 280 -12.26 2.86 -13.19
CA LEU A 280 -13.50 3.50 -12.75
C LEU A 280 -14.14 4.33 -13.86
N GLY A 281 -13.37 4.81 -14.84
CA GLY A 281 -13.86 5.66 -15.91
C GLY A 281 -14.51 6.94 -15.36
N ALA A 282 -15.84 7.06 -15.48
CA ALA A 282 -16.61 8.15 -14.91
C ALA A 282 -17.02 7.93 -13.44
N SER A 283 -17.05 6.67 -12.98
CA SER A 283 -17.45 6.30 -11.62
C SER A 283 -16.45 6.81 -10.56
N VAL A 284 -16.86 6.73 -9.30
CA VAL A 284 -16.06 7.05 -8.11
C VAL A 284 -16.39 6.04 -7.03
N ALA A 285 -15.40 5.26 -6.62
CA ALA A 285 -15.55 4.19 -5.65
C ALA A 285 -14.20 3.82 -5.06
N ASN A 286 -14.22 3.21 -3.88
CA ASN A 286 -13.01 2.59 -3.33
C ASN A 286 -12.66 1.34 -4.13
N VAL A 287 -11.46 1.32 -4.71
CA VAL A 287 -10.98 0.24 -5.57
C VAL A 287 -9.53 -0.08 -5.29
N TYR A 288 -9.12 -1.31 -5.60
CA TYR A 288 -7.73 -1.68 -5.47
C TYR A 288 -7.28 -2.69 -6.53
N GLU A 289 -5.96 -2.71 -6.75
CA GLU A 289 -5.27 -3.77 -7.47
C GLU A 289 -4.12 -4.35 -6.62
N VAL A 290 -3.68 -5.56 -6.96
CA VAL A 290 -2.68 -6.30 -6.18
C VAL A 290 -1.79 -7.11 -7.10
N ALA A 291 -0.52 -7.20 -6.74
CA ALA A 291 0.45 -8.07 -7.41
C ALA A 291 1.27 -8.84 -6.38
N ALA A 292 1.53 -10.13 -6.63
CA ALA A 292 2.43 -10.95 -5.83
C ALA A 292 3.70 -11.28 -6.62
N LEU A 293 4.85 -10.87 -6.09
CA LEU A 293 6.17 -11.11 -6.66
C LEU A 293 6.87 -12.20 -5.84
N GLU A 294 6.85 -13.42 -6.37
CA GLU A 294 7.39 -14.60 -5.69
C GLU A 294 8.92 -14.65 -5.68
N SER A 295 9.60 -14.06 -6.67
CA SER A 295 11.06 -13.91 -6.67
C SER A 295 11.50 -12.47 -6.40
N ILE A 296 12.81 -12.26 -6.33
CA ILE A 296 13.42 -10.92 -6.26
C ILE A 296 13.27 -10.19 -7.61
N ASP A 297 13.04 -10.95 -8.69
CA ASP A 297 12.84 -10.41 -10.03
C ASP A 297 11.50 -9.67 -10.07
N TYR A 298 11.59 -8.41 -10.47
CA TYR A 298 10.45 -7.55 -10.71
C TYR A 298 10.19 -7.47 -12.22
N PRO A 299 8.94 -7.27 -12.65
CA PRO A 299 8.66 -7.03 -14.06
C PRO A 299 9.40 -5.77 -14.52
N ALA A 300 10.29 -5.93 -15.49
CA ALA A 300 10.93 -4.81 -16.19
C ALA A 300 10.05 -4.25 -17.31
N GLU A 301 9.00 -4.98 -17.66
CA GLU A 301 7.99 -4.65 -18.66
C GLU A 301 6.77 -3.95 -18.05
N ALA A 302 5.88 -3.43 -18.89
CA ALA A 302 4.61 -2.85 -18.46
C ALA A 302 3.71 -3.92 -17.83
N LEU A 303 2.88 -3.52 -16.85
CA LEU A 303 2.07 -4.46 -16.09
C LEU A 303 1.10 -5.29 -16.96
N ASP A 304 0.56 -4.71 -18.03
CA ASP A 304 -0.28 -5.42 -19.00
C ASP A 304 0.48 -6.56 -19.70
N ASP A 305 1.72 -6.32 -20.10
CA ASP A 305 2.55 -7.32 -20.76
C ASP A 305 2.94 -8.42 -19.77
N TYR A 306 3.29 -8.04 -18.54
CA TYR A 306 3.51 -8.98 -17.45
C TYR A 306 2.30 -9.91 -17.22
N TYR A 307 1.09 -9.36 -17.15
CA TYR A 307 -0.12 -10.17 -17.00
C TYR A 307 -0.43 -11.02 -18.23
N ARG A 308 -0.18 -10.52 -19.45
CA ARG A 308 -0.32 -11.33 -20.67
C ARG A 308 0.66 -12.50 -20.69
N HIS A 309 1.89 -12.30 -20.26
CA HIS A 309 2.87 -13.39 -20.15
C HIS A 309 2.50 -14.39 -19.06
N ARG A 310 2.06 -13.90 -17.89
CA ARG A 310 1.76 -14.75 -16.74
C ARG A 310 0.44 -15.51 -16.86
N PHE A 311 -0.58 -14.88 -17.44
CA PHE A 311 -1.95 -15.41 -17.49
C PHE A 311 -2.44 -15.70 -18.90
N GLY A 312 -1.71 -15.31 -19.95
CA GLY A 312 -2.21 -15.37 -21.32
C GLY A 312 -3.13 -14.19 -21.67
N VAL A 313 -3.33 -13.97 -22.98
CA VAL A 313 -4.07 -12.80 -23.50
C VAL A 313 -5.53 -12.77 -23.03
N THR A 314 -6.22 -13.91 -23.06
CA THR A 314 -7.65 -13.97 -22.70
C THR A 314 -7.90 -13.66 -21.23
N ALA A 315 -7.06 -14.19 -20.34
CA ALA A 315 -7.20 -13.99 -18.90
C ALA A 315 -6.71 -12.60 -18.45
N SER A 316 -5.65 -12.07 -19.07
CA SER A 316 -5.19 -10.70 -18.79
C SER A 316 -6.22 -9.64 -19.19
N ASN A 317 -6.90 -9.80 -20.33
CA ASN A 317 -8.00 -8.91 -20.73
C ASN A 317 -9.20 -8.98 -19.77
N ALA A 318 -9.32 -10.06 -18.99
CA ALA A 318 -10.36 -10.23 -17.98
C ALA A 318 -9.93 -9.73 -16.58
N TRP A 319 -8.67 -9.31 -16.41
CA TRP A 319 -8.15 -8.83 -15.13
C TRP A 319 -8.72 -7.46 -14.80
N LYS A 320 -9.53 -7.40 -13.73
CA LYS A 320 -10.26 -6.20 -13.34
C LYS A 320 -9.86 -5.74 -11.94
N PRO A 321 -9.84 -4.42 -11.71
CA PRO A 321 -9.72 -3.89 -10.36
C PRO A 321 -10.85 -4.36 -9.45
N ARG A 322 -10.52 -4.55 -8.18
CA ARG A 322 -11.44 -5.07 -7.16
C ARG A 322 -12.05 -3.92 -6.39
N ARG A 323 -13.23 -4.16 -5.83
CA ARG A 323 -13.85 -3.23 -4.86
C ARG A 323 -13.14 -3.28 -3.53
N ALA A 324 -13.23 -2.21 -2.76
CA ALA A 324 -12.89 -2.25 -1.34
C ALA A 324 -13.46 -3.51 -0.68
N VAL A 325 -12.59 -4.18 0.07
CA VAL A 325 -12.90 -5.39 0.81
C VAL A 325 -13.00 -5.04 2.30
N SER A 326 -13.93 -5.67 3.02
CA SER A 326 -14.04 -5.54 4.48
C SER A 326 -13.22 -6.60 5.20
N SER A 327 -12.88 -6.32 6.45
CA SER A 327 -12.20 -7.25 7.35
C SER A 327 -13.04 -8.51 7.56
N GLU A 328 -14.37 -8.36 7.60
CA GLU A 328 -15.32 -9.47 7.70
C GLU A 328 -15.29 -10.37 6.46
N ALA A 329 -15.33 -9.80 5.25
CA ALA A 329 -15.27 -10.59 4.02
C ALA A 329 -13.95 -11.38 3.90
N LEU A 330 -12.83 -10.79 4.33
CA LEU A 330 -11.55 -11.50 4.39
C LEU A 330 -11.55 -12.61 5.44
N ARG A 331 -12.16 -12.39 6.60
CA ARG A 331 -12.28 -13.39 7.66
C ARG A 331 -13.12 -14.58 7.20
N GLU A 332 -14.30 -14.33 6.64
CA GLU A 332 -15.16 -15.36 6.06
C GLU A 332 -14.44 -16.14 4.96
N LEU A 333 -13.72 -15.44 4.06
CA LEU A 333 -12.92 -16.11 3.03
C LEU A 333 -11.87 -17.02 3.67
N ARG A 334 -11.12 -16.54 4.66
CA ARG A 334 -10.07 -17.33 5.36
C ARG A 334 -10.61 -18.62 5.94
N GLU A 335 -11.73 -18.54 6.66
CA GLU A 335 -12.40 -19.72 7.23
C GLU A 335 -12.76 -20.73 6.13
N LYS A 336 -13.20 -20.23 4.96
CA LYS A 336 -13.58 -21.05 3.81
C LYS A 336 -12.41 -21.60 3.00
N LEU A 337 -11.24 -20.98 3.03
CA LEU A 337 -10.06 -21.47 2.29
C LEU A 337 -9.57 -22.82 2.81
N ALA A 338 -9.77 -23.13 4.09
CA ALA A 338 -9.44 -24.44 4.67
C ALA A 338 -10.26 -25.59 4.05
N GLU A 339 -11.47 -25.30 3.56
CA GLU A 339 -12.35 -26.27 2.91
C GLU A 339 -12.04 -26.44 1.41
N LEU A 340 -11.28 -25.52 0.83
CA LEU A 340 -11.07 -25.43 -0.60
C LEU A 340 -9.80 -26.20 -1.03
N PRO A 341 -9.90 -27.18 -1.95
CA PRO A 341 -8.72 -27.95 -2.36
C PRO A 341 -7.73 -27.07 -3.16
N ARG A 342 -6.63 -26.66 -2.54
CA ARG A 342 -5.58 -25.81 -3.15
C ARG A 342 -5.20 -26.28 -4.56
N ARG A 343 -4.95 -27.58 -4.73
CA ARG A 343 -4.58 -28.16 -6.04
C ARG A 343 -5.65 -27.93 -7.12
N GLN A 344 -6.94 -27.99 -6.77
CA GLN A 344 -8.01 -27.76 -7.75
C GLN A 344 -8.09 -26.30 -8.18
N VAL A 345 -7.81 -25.35 -7.27
CA VAL A 345 -7.71 -23.92 -7.60
C VAL A 345 -6.58 -23.67 -8.59
N TYR A 346 -5.41 -24.25 -8.34
CA TYR A 346 -4.25 -24.11 -9.22
C TYR A 346 -4.49 -24.77 -10.59
N ASP A 347 -5.05 -25.98 -10.62
CA ASP A 347 -5.43 -26.67 -11.86
C ASP A 347 -6.42 -25.82 -12.68
N LEU A 348 -7.43 -25.23 -12.02
CA LEU A 348 -8.43 -24.38 -12.67
C LEU A 348 -7.80 -23.10 -13.21
N ALA A 349 -6.97 -22.42 -12.42
CA ALA A 349 -6.28 -21.21 -12.84
C ALA A 349 -5.33 -21.46 -14.03
N HIS A 350 -4.69 -22.63 -14.08
CA HIS A 350 -3.89 -23.04 -15.24
C HIS A 350 -4.75 -23.25 -16.49
N CYS A 351 -5.92 -23.91 -16.36
CA CYS A 351 -6.86 -24.07 -17.47
C CYS A 351 -7.40 -22.72 -17.98
N LEU A 352 -7.62 -21.78 -17.06
CA LEU A 352 -8.02 -20.41 -17.39
C LEU A 352 -6.95 -19.68 -18.19
N ALA A 353 -5.69 -19.77 -17.77
CA ALA A 353 -4.58 -19.15 -18.47
C ALA A 353 -4.37 -19.72 -19.88
N ALA A 354 -4.63 -21.02 -20.06
CA ALA A 354 -4.58 -21.69 -21.36
C ALA A 354 -5.77 -21.37 -22.28
N GLY A 355 -6.84 -20.73 -21.78
CA GLY A 355 -8.01 -20.34 -22.58
C GLY A 355 -8.89 -21.51 -23.06
N ASN A 356 -8.80 -22.70 -22.45
CA ASN A 356 -9.58 -23.87 -22.88
C ASN A 356 -10.95 -23.94 -22.17
N GLY A 357 -11.98 -23.41 -22.82
CA GLY A 357 -13.35 -23.31 -22.28
C GLY A 357 -13.96 -24.62 -21.76
N ASP A 358 -13.81 -25.72 -22.52
CA ASP A 358 -14.35 -27.04 -22.13
C ASP A 358 -13.62 -27.59 -20.89
N ALA A 359 -12.29 -27.43 -20.84
CA ALA A 359 -11.51 -27.81 -19.66
C ALA A 359 -11.92 -27.00 -18.42
N ILE A 360 -12.15 -25.69 -18.57
CA ILE A 360 -12.60 -24.81 -17.48
C ILE A 360 -13.95 -25.30 -16.91
N GLY A 361 -14.93 -25.56 -17.78
CA GLY A 361 -16.25 -26.05 -17.37
C GLY A 361 -16.17 -27.39 -16.63
N LYS A 362 -15.41 -28.35 -17.16
CA LYS A 362 -15.18 -29.65 -16.51
C LYS A 362 -14.51 -29.52 -15.15
N ARG A 363 -13.52 -28.62 -15.01
CA ARG A 363 -12.83 -28.37 -13.73
C ARG A 363 -13.72 -27.70 -12.70
N LYS A 364 -14.52 -26.70 -13.10
CA LYS A 364 -15.55 -26.09 -12.23
C LYS A 364 -16.55 -27.14 -11.75
N ALA A 365 -17.10 -27.94 -12.66
CA ALA A 365 -18.06 -28.99 -12.29
C ALA A 365 -17.47 -30.03 -11.31
N ARG A 366 -16.22 -30.45 -11.53
CA ARG A 366 -15.51 -31.35 -10.61
C ARG A 366 -15.32 -30.71 -9.23
N MET A 367 -14.87 -29.46 -9.18
CA MET A 367 -14.64 -28.75 -7.91
C MET A 367 -15.96 -28.55 -7.16
N LYS A 368 -17.04 -28.16 -7.86
CA LYS A 368 -18.39 -28.08 -7.28
C LYS A 368 -18.84 -29.40 -6.67
N LYS A 369 -18.63 -30.52 -7.37
CA LYS A 369 -18.95 -31.86 -6.86
C LYS A 369 -18.16 -32.22 -5.60
N LEU A 370 -16.89 -31.82 -5.52
CA LEU A 370 -16.04 -32.06 -4.34
C LEU A 370 -16.49 -31.24 -3.13
N LEU A 371 -16.87 -29.98 -3.37
CA LEU A 371 -17.31 -29.06 -2.32
C LEU A 371 -18.74 -29.35 -1.83
N GLY A 372 -19.58 -29.97 -2.67
CA GLY A 372 -20.96 -30.31 -2.32
C GLY A 372 -21.75 -29.08 -1.90
N ALA A 373 -22.35 -29.11 -0.71
CA ALA A 373 -23.14 -28.01 -0.15
C ALA A 373 -22.32 -26.73 0.16
N GLN A 374 -20.99 -26.83 0.27
CA GLN A 374 -20.13 -25.68 0.56
C GLN A 374 -19.76 -24.88 -0.70
N ALA A 375 -20.08 -25.37 -1.91
CA ALA A 375 -19.68 -24.71 -3.14
C ALA A 375 -20.19 -23.27 -3.25
N ASP A 376 -21.48 -23.04 -3.00
CA ASP A 376 -22.08 -21.71 -3.10
C ASP A 376 -21.67 -20.77 -1.95
N PRO A 377 -21.61 -21.21 -0.67
CA PRO A 377 -21.01 -20.41 0.41
C PRO A 377 -19.58 -19.95 0.13
N ILE A 378 -18.72 -20.85 -0.39
CA ILE A 378 -17.35 -20.49 -0.77
C ILE A 378 -17.34 -19.47 -1.91
N ALA A 379 -18.22 -19.66 -2.90
CA ALA A 379 -18.32 -18.73 -4.03
C ALA A 379 -18.77 -17.32 -3.58
N ALA A 380 -19.72 -17.25 -2.63
CA ALA A 380 -20.15 -15.99 -2.04
C ALA A 380 -19.01 -15.29 -1.28
N ALA A 381 -18.26 -16.02 -0.45
CA ALA A 381 -17.10 -15.47 0.26
C ALA A 381 -16.00 -14.99 -0.70
N LEU A 382 -15.70 -15.77 -1.74
CA LEU A 382 -14.78 -15.37 -2.81
C LEU A 382 -15.24 -14.11 -3.54
N HIS A 383 -16.53 -14.01 -3.85
CA HIS A 383 -17.08 -12.82 -4.50
C HIS A 383 -17.05 -11.60 -3.58
N ALA A 384 -17.37 -11.76 -2.29
CA ALA A 384 -17.33 -10.66 -1.33
C ALA A 384 -15.90 -10.11 -1.13
N ALA A 385 -14.90 -10.99 -1.08
CA ALA A 385 -13.51 -10.60 -0.84
C ALA A 385 -12.74 -10.19 -2.09
N LEU A 386 -12.96 -10.89 -3.20
CA LEU A 386 -12.17 -10.79 -4.43
C LEU A 386 -13.01 -10.43 -5.64
N GLY A 387 -14.31 -10.13 -5.50
CA GLY A 387 -15.21 -9.80 -6.60
C GLY A 387 -14.91 -8.45 -7.26
N PRO A 388 -15.42 -8.23 -8.48
CA PRO A 388 -14.99 -7.11 -9.29
C PRO A 388 -15.71 -5.86 -8.85
N HIS A 389 -15.13 -4.69 -9.16
CA HIS A 389 -15.99 -3.53 -9.29
C HIS A 389 -16.88 -3.71 -10.54
N PRO A 390 -18.23 -3.73 -10.42
CA PRO A 390 -19.08 -3.74 -11.59
C PRO A 390 -18.87 -2.44 -12.35
N ALA A 391 -18.42 -2.53 -13.59
CA ALA A 391 -18.44 -1.40 -14.51
C ALA A 391 -19.91 -0.95 -14.66
N GLY A 392 -20.27 0.22 -14.14
CA GLY A 392 -21.65 0.73 -14.20
C GLY A 392 -22.46 0.67 -12.90
N GLY A 393 -21.85 0.38 -11.75
CA GLY A 393 -22.41 0.77 -10.44
C GLY A 393 -23.53 -0.10 -9.85
N GLN A 394 -24.14 -1.03 -10.60
CA GLN A 394 -25.07 -1.98 -9.99
C GLN A 394 -24.31 -3.11 -9.30
N VAL A 395 -24.34 -3.08 -7.96
CA VAL A 395 -24.05 -4.24 -7.13
C VAL A 395 -25.13 -5.27 -7.43
N MET A 396 -24.78 -6.43 -7.98
CA MET A 396 -25.73 -7.54 -7.97
C MET A 396 -25.86 -8.01 -6.53
N SER A 397 -26.93 -7.60 -5.85
CA SER A 397 -27.24 -8.00 -4.47
C SER A 397 -27.79 -9.44 -4.38
N GLY A 398 -27.54 -10.26 -5.41
CA GLY A 398 -27.93 -11.66 -5.45
C GLY A 398 -26.82 -12.54 -4.91
N ALA A 399 -27.19 -13.64 -4.24
CA ALA A 399 -26.22 -14.67 -3.87
C ALA A 399 -25.49 -15.16 -5.13
N VAL A 400 -24.18 -14.96 -5.18
CA VAL A 400 -23.34 -15.44 -6.28
C VAL A 400 -23.12 -16.93 -6.10
N GLY A 401 -23.80 -17.73 -6.91
CA GLY A 401 -23.59 -19.17 -6.97
C GLY A 401 -22.26 -19.52 -7.60
N PHE A 402 -21.75 -20.71 -7.31
CA PHE A 402 -20.45 -21.19 -7.78
C PHE A 402 -20.28 -21.13 -9.31
N ASP A 403 -21.34 -21.45 -10.05
CA ASP A 403 -21.31 -21.44 -11.53
C ASP A 403 -21.28 -20.03 -12.11
N SER A 404 -21.84 -19.05 -11.38
CA SER A 404 -21.81 -17.62 -11.73
C SER A 404 -20.54 -16.91 -11.28
N LEU A 405 -19.66 -17.57 -10.51
CA LEU A 405 -18.43 -16.94 -10.07
C LEU A 405 -17.51 -16.71 -11.27
N ASP A 406 -17.14 -15.45 -11.46
CA ASP A 406 -16.28 -15.03 -12.54
C ASP A 406 -14.93 -15.78 -12.53
N ASN A 407 -14.44 -16.08 -13.72
CA ASN A 407 -13.19 -16.82 -13.92
C ASN A 407 -11.96 -16.11 -13.31
N TRP A 408 -11.90 -14.78 -13.37
CA TRP A 408 -10.74 -14.03 -12.91
C TRP A 408 -10.58 -14.07 -11.37
N VAL A 409 -11.65 -14.31 -10.61
CA VAL A 409 -11.58 -14.51 -9.15
C VAL A 409 -10.69 -15.70 -8.81
N TRP A 410 -10.75 -16.77 -9.60
CA TRP A 410 -9.89 -17.95 -9.42
C TRP A 410 -8.42 -17.66 -9.71
N LEU A 411 -8.14 -16.76 -10.65
CA LEU A 411 -6.76 -16.32 -10.93
C LEU A 411 -6.20 -15.53 -9.76
N HIS A 412 -6.96 -14.59 -9.20
CA HIS A 412 -6.53 -13.88 -7.99
C HIS A 412 -6.35 -14.80 -6.81
N LEU A 413 -7.29 -15.72 -6.61
CA LEU A 413 -7.20 -16.64 -5.49
C LEU A 413 -5.92 -17.49 -5.58
N ARG A 414 -5.54 -17.93 -6.79
CA ARG A 414 -4.26 -18.64 -6.99
C ARG A 414 -3.08 -17.75 -6.56
N GLU A 415 -3.03 -16.51 -7.03
CA GLU A 415 -1.93 -15.57 -6.75
C GLU A 415 -1.84 -15.17 -5.27
N LEU A 416 -2.99 -15.07 -4.61
CA LEU A 416 -3.10 -14.58 -3.24
C LEU A 416 -3.21 -15.71 -2.22
N TRP A 417 -3.18 -16.98 -2.65
CA TRP A 417 -3.46 -18.13 -1.78
C TRP A 417 -2.63 -18.09 -0.50
N ASP A 418 -1.31 -17.96 -0.65
CA ASP A 418 -0.38 -17.99 0.49
C ASP A 418 -0.49 -16.75 1.37
N TYR A 419 -1.00 -15.64 0.85
CA TYR A 419 -1.17 -14.38 1.61
C TYR A 419 -2.54 -14.29 2.32
N LEU A 420 -3.53 -15.05 1.84
CA LEU A 420 -4.86 -15.10 2.42
C LEU A 420 -5.00 -16.24 3.43
N ALA A 421 -4.49 -17.44 3.13
CA ALA A 421 -4.67 -18.65 3.92
C ALA A 421 -3.72 -18.78 5.14
N VAL A 422 -3.18 -17.67 5.64
CA VAL A 422 -2.25 -17.67 6.76
C VAL A 422 -3.00 -17.82 8.08
N ASP A 423 -2.66 -18.84 8.85
CA ASP A 423 -3.05 -18.90 10.25
C ASP A 423 -2.10 -18.02 11.07
N LEU A 424 -2.63 -16.89 11.55
CA LEU A 424 -1.87 -15.91 12.33
C LEU A 424 -1.90 -16.20 13.83
N ALA A 425 -2.36 -17.36 14.27
CA ALA A 425 -2.22 -17.85 15.64
C ALA A 425 -0.76 -18.18 16.01
N LEU A 426 0.20 -17.38 15.53
CA LEU A 426 1.59 -17.48 15.91
C LEU A 426 1.74 -17.19 17.40
N ASP A 427 2.43 -18.13 18.05
CA ASP A 427 2.68 -18.14 19.47
C ASP A 427 3.43 -16.86 19.89
N THR A 428 2.93 -16.17 20.90
CA THR A 428 3.54 -14.95 21.45
C THR A 428 4.78 -15.25 22.30
N SER A 429 5.31 -16.47 22.22
CA SER A 429 6.32 -17.05 23.10
C SER A 429 7.76 -16.81 22.65
N ASP A 430 8.05 -15.81 21.80
CA ASP A 430 9.44 -15.47 21.48
C ASP A 430 10.05 -14.50 22.51
N ASP A 431 10.49 -15.09 23.63
CA ASP A 431 11.56 -14.60 24.52
C ASP A 431 12.96 -15.13 24.07
N HIS A 432 13.06 -15.67 22.85
CA HIS A 432 14.35 -16.03 22.25
C HIS A 432 15.07 -14.78 21.75
N ALA A 433 15.72 -14.09 22.70
CA ALA A 433 16.88 -13.27 22.40
C ALA A 433 17.87 -14.13 21.60
N ALA A 434 17.99 -13.86 20.29
CA ALA A 434 19.08 -14.40 19.50
C ALA A 434 20.39 -14.09 20.25
N PRO A 435 21.28 -15.09 20.46
CA PRO A 435 22.56 -14.82 21.08
C PRO A 435 23.27 -13.80 20.20
N ARG A 436 23.60 -12.64 20.80
CA ARG A 436 24.56 -11.71 20.20
C ARG A 436 25.81 -12.52 19.88
N ARG A 437 26.13 -12.69 18.60
CA ARG A 437 27.50 -13.01 18.20
C ARG A 437 28.35 -11.89 18.78
N THR A 438 29.10 -12.19 19.82
CA THR A 438 30.16 -11.32 20.30
C THR A 438 31.25 -11.31 19.24
N ASP A 439 31.91 -10.17 19.05
CA ASP A 439 33.00 -9.96 18.10
C ASP A 439 34.24 -10.85 18.33
N ALA A 440 34.15 -11.86 19.20
CA ALA A 440 35.20 -12.82 19.51
C ALA A 440 35.23 -14.04 18.54
N GLU A 441 34.17 -14.32 17.78
CA GLU A 441 34.11 -15.48 16.86
C GLU A 441 34.46 -15.17 15.39
N VAL A 442 34.90 -13.94 15.09
CA VAL A 442 35.44 -13.58 13.75
C VAL A 442 36.99 -13.55 13.75
N ALA A 443 37.62 -13.86 14.89
CA ALA A 443 39.07 -13.85 15.06
C ALA A 443 39.67 -15.22 15.44
N ALA A 444 39.00 -16.33 15.08
CA ALA A 444 39.53 -17.70 15.12
C ALA A 444 39.09 -18.42 13.84
#